data_AF-A0A7V9QPJ5-F1
#
_entry.id   AF-A0A7V9QPJ5-F1
#
_cell.length_a   1.000
_cell.length_b   1.000
_cell.length_c   1.000
_cell.angle_alpha   90.00
_cell.angle_beta   90.00
_cell.angle_gamma   90.00
#
_symmetry.space_group_name_H-M   'P 1'
#
loop_
_entity.id
_entity.type
_entity.pdbx_description
1 polymer ?
#
loop_
_entity_poly.entity_id
_entity_poly.type
_entity_poly.pdbx_seq_one_letter_code
_entity_poly.pdbx_strand_id
1 'polypeptide(L)'
;MTMKTFADQSHYLLWFAEPMLIGLNDSHLALEPLAGNKSAGWILGHLAVSGDFGRRVLGRTPICPREWRAIFSPGTKSGDTLPNAYPGMDDLVNMFREVYKDLPDAFVTADDSVLDAPNPFEPARKGFKTVREFTAWLITGHLAYHVGQLGDWRRASGLGHKSHI
;
A
#
# COMPACT_ATOMS: atom_id res chain seq x y z
N MET A 1 22.85 -2.86 3.81
CA MET A 1 21.69 -3.75 3.58
C MET A 1 21.46 -3.79 2.08
N THR A 2 21.31 -4.97 1.47
CA THR A 2 21.18 -5.07 0.01
C THR A 2 19.74 -4.86 -0.42
N MET A 3 19.50 -4.53 -1.69
CA MET A 3 18.14 -4.40 -2.25
C MET A 3 17.34 -5.68 -2.09
N LYS A 4 18.00 -6.83 -2.27
CA LYS A 4 17.39 -8.15 -2.02
C LYS A 4 16.83 -8.26 -0.60
N THR A 5 17.53 -7.75 0.42
CA THR A 5 17.02 -7.79 1.80
C THR A 5 15.70 -7.01 1.95
N PHE A 6 15.55 -5.86 1.28
CA PHE A 6 14.29 -5.11 1.33
C PHE A 6 13.16 -5.82 0.57
N ALA A 7 13.47 -6.45 -0.57
CA ALA A 7 12.49 -7.28 -1.28
C ALA A 7 12.05 -8.50 -0.45
N ASP A 8 12.98 -9.21 0.20
CA ASP A 8 12.69 -10.32 1.09
C ASP A 8 11.77 -9.88 2.26
N GLN A 9 12.01 -8.69 2.84
CA GLN A 9 11.12 -8.10 3.84
C GLN A 9 9.74 -7.78 3.28
N SER A 10 9.67 -7.24 2.06
CA SER A 10 8.41 -6.95 1.39
C SER A 10 7.58 -8.23 1.20
N HIS A 11 8.19 -9.30 0.69
CA HIS A 11 7.52 -10.59 0.53
C HIS A 11 7.03 -11.15 1.85
N TYR A 12 7.83 -11.04 2.93
CA TYR A 12 7.39 -11.46 4.26
C TYR A 12 6.17 -10.66 4.73
N LEU A 13 6.15 -9.34 4.54
CA LEU A 13 5.02 -8.48 4.91
C LEU A 13 3.75 -8.80 4.12
N LEU A 14 3.89 -9.07 2.81
CA LEU A 14 2.77 -9.47 1.94
C LEU A 14 2.19 -10.82 2.37
N TRP A 15 3.06 -11.80 2.61
CA TRP A 15 2.66 -13.10 3.17
C TRP A 15 1.95 -12.91 4.52
N PHE A 16 2.52 -12.13 5.43
CA PHE A 16 1.96 -11.87 6.75
C PHE A 16 0.58 -11.17 6.69
N ALA A 17 0.35 -10.29 5.71
CA ALA A 17 -0.90 -9.57 5.52
C ALA A 17 -2.02 -10.43 4.92
N GLU A 18 -1.70 -11.49 4.19
CA GLU A 18 -2.66 -12.27 3.40
C GLU A 18 -3.87 -12.79 4.22
N PRO A 19 -3.70 -13.35 5.44
CA PRO A 19 -4.84 -13.75 6.28
C PRO A 19 -5.76 -12.60 6.68
N MET A 20 -5.24 -11.36 6.73
CA MET A 20 -6.00 -10.16 7.09
C MET A 20 -6.96 -9.73 5.98
N LEU A 21 -6.78 -10.22 4.75
CA LEU A 21 -7.68 -9.92 3.62
C LEU A 21 -8.94 -10.80 3.67
N ILE A 22 -8.92 -11.92 4.41
CA ILE A 22 -10.01 -12.88 4.45
C ILE A 22 -11.23 -12.32 5.21
N GLY A 23 -12.39 -12.35 4.54
CA GLY A 23 -13.67 -11.91 5.10
C GLY A 23 -13.91 -10.42 4.99
N LEU A 24 -13.02 -9.67 4.32
CA LEU A 24 -13.32 -8.30 3.90
C LEU A 24 -14.41 -8.34 2.82
N ASN A 25 -15.28 -7.33 2.81
CA ASN A 25 -16.39 -7.16 1.87
C ASN A 25 -16.81 -5.68 1.88
N ASP A 26 -17.81 -5.32 1.09
CA ASP A 26 -18.19 -3.92 0.86
C ASP A 26 -18.70 -3.19 2.11
N SER A 27 -19.21 -3.89 3.13
CA SER A 27 -19.58 -3.26 4.41
C SER A 27 -18.38 -2.67 5.16
N HIS A 28 -17.16 -3.01 4.74
CA HIS A 28 -15.91 -2.56 5.35
C HIS A 28 -15.23 -1.40 4.61
N LEU A 29 -15.76 -0.98 3.44
CA LEU A 29 -15.13 0.02 2.59
C LEU A 29 -14.93 1.37 3.29
N ALA A 30 -15.96 1.85 3.98
CA ALA A 30 -15.95 3.12 4.70
C ALA A 30 -16.16 2.97 6.21
N LEU A 31 -16.09 1.74 6.74
CA LEU A 31 -16.25 1.51 8.18
C LEU A 31 -15.03 2.04 8.94
N GLU A 32 -15.24 3.12 9.68
CA GLU A 32 -14.26 3.67 10.64
C GLU A 32 -14.60 3.19 12.06
N PRO A 33 -13.79 2.31 12.69
CA PRO A 33 -14.09 1.81 14.03
C PRO A 33 -14.16 2.91 15.10
N LEU A 34 -13.42 4.00 14.89
CA LEU A 34 -13.58 5.28 15.56
C LEU A 34 -13.55 6.37 14.49
N ALA A 35 -14.37 7.41 14.65
CA ALA A 35 -14.44 8.50 13.67
C ALA A 35 -13.06 9.10 13.40
N GLY A 36 -12.69 9.23 12.13
CA GLY A 36 -11.39 9.71 11.68
C GLY A 36 -10.30 8.65 11.59
N ASN A 37 -10.54 7.41 12.05
CA ASN A 37 -9.65 6.29 11.74
C ASN A 37 -9.79 5.89 10.27
N LYS A 38 -8.73 5.30 9.73
CA LYS A 38 -8.78 4.76 8.35
C LYS A 38 -9.66 3.53 8.28
N SER A 39 -10.49 3.45 7.24
CA SER A 39 -11.24 2.24 6.88
C SER A 39 -10.35 1.21 6.18
N ALA A 40 -10.80 -0.05 6.13
CA ALA A 40 -10.10 -1.09 5.37
C ALA A 40 -10.02 -0.74 3.88
N GLY A 41 -11.10 -0.21 3.30
CA GLY A 41 -11.13 0.22 1.90
C GLY A 41 -10.07 1.29 1.61
N TRP A 42 -9.93 2.29 2.50
CA TRP A 42 -8.91 3.32 2.32
C TRP A 42 -7.50 2.76 2.46
N ILE A 43 -7.25 1.89 3.44
CA ILE A 43 -5.92 1.31 3.64
C ILE A 43 -5.47 0.51 2.41
N LEU A 44 -6.34 -0.35 1.87
CA LEU A 44 -6.03 -1.17 0.70
C LEU A 44 -5.87 -0.32 -0.57
N GLY A 45 -6.78 0.63 -0.80
CA GLY A 45 -6.65 1.56 -1.93
C GLY A 45 -5.39 2.43 -1.83
N HIS A 46 -5.01 2.86 -0.63
CA HIS A 46 -3.79 3.62 -0.38
C HIS A 46 -2.55 2.80 -0.69
N LEU A 47 -2.47 1.55 -0.22
CA LEU A 47 -1.38 0.64 -0.53
C LEU A 47 -1.30 0.34 -2.04
N ALA A 48 -2.43 0.14 -2.72
CA ALA A 48 -2.45 -0.03 -4.17
C ALA A 48 -1.92 1.21 -4.92
N VAL A 49 -2.44 2.40 -4.63
CA VAL A 49 -2.03 3.65 -5.33
C VAL A 49 -0.57 4.01 -5.04
N SER A 50 -0.11 3.85 -3.80
CA SER A 50 1.27 4.14 -3.41
C SER A 50 2.25 3.11 -3.96
N GLY A 51 1.92 1.81 -3.91
CA GLY A 51 2.71 0.76 -4.55
C GLY A 51 2.82 0.97 -6.06
N ASP A 52 1.72 1.30 -6.75
CA ASP A 52 1.75 1.56 -8.20
C ASP A 52 2.54 2.83 -8.55
N PHE A 53 2.57 3.82 -7.64
CA PHE A 53 3.52 4.92 -7.75
C PHE A 53 4.97 4.41 -7.71
N GLY A 54 5.31 3.51 -6.78
CA GLY A 54 6.61 2.84 -6.73
C GLY A 54 6.94 2.12 -8.04
N ARG A 55 6.01 1.33 -8.57
CA ARG A 55 6.15 0.63 -9.86
C ARG A 55 6.48 1.60 -10.99
N ARG A 56 5.72 2.70 -11.09
CA ARG A 56 5.91 3.73 -12.10
C ARG A 56 7.28 4.40 -12.03
N VAL A 57 7.77 4.70 -10.83
CA VAL A 57 9.09 5.30 -10.62
C VAL A 57 10.20 4.35 -11.08
N LEU A 58 9.98 3.03 -10.98
CA LEU A 58 10.86 1.98 -11.49
C LEU A 58 10.62 1.66 -12.98
N GLY A 59 9.91 2.51 -13.72
CA GLY A 59 9.70 2.37 -15.17
C GLY A 59 8.59 1.40 -15.59
N ARG A 60 7.78 0.87 -14.66
CA ARG A 60 6.63 0.03 -15.01
C ARG A 60 5.42 0.88 -15.44
N THR A 61 4.55 0.30 -16.26
CA THR A 61 3.27 0.91 -16.62
C THR A 61 2.34 0.92 -15.40
N PRO A 62 1.75 2.08 -15.04
CA PRO A 62 0.75 2.15 -13.96
C PRO A 62 -0.46 1.28 -14.26
N ILE A 63 -0.99 0.61 -13.23
CA ILE A 63 -2.17 -0.26 -13.34
C ILE A 63 -3.36 0.22 -12.51
N CYS A 64 -3.14 1.07 -11.50
CA CYS A 64 -4.23 1.65 -10.74
C CYS A 64 -5.00 2.66 -11.61
N PRO A 65 -6.36 2.64 -11.60
CA PRO A 65 -7.17 3.67 -12.24
C PRO A 65 -6.77 5.07 -11.75
N ARG A 66 -6.76 6.06 -12.64
CA ARG A 66 -6.22 7.39 -12.32
C ARG A 66 -7.06 8.10 -11.25
N GLU A 67 -8.36 7.91 -11.30
CA GLU A 67 -9.37 8.47 -10.39
C GLU A 67 -9.19 8.00 -8.94
N TRP A 68 -8.60 6.82 -8.72
CA TRP A 68 -8.31 6.30 -7.38
C TRP A 68 -7.38 7.22 -6.59
N ARG A 69 -6.56 8.03 -7.27
CA ARG A 69 -5.68 8.99 -6.60
C ARG A 69 -6.44 10.06 -5.83
N ALA A 70 -7.65 10.44 -6.25
CA ALA A 70 -8.46 11.42 -5.53
C ALA A 70 -8.96 10.88 -4.18
N ILE A 71 -9.06 9.56 -4.06
CA ILE A 71 -9.60 8.86 -2.88
C ILE A 71 -8.48 8.41 -1.94
N PHE A 72 -7.35 7.96 -2.49
CA PHE A 72 -6.35 7.21 -1.72
C PHE A 72 -4.96 7.88 -1.62
N SER A 73 -4.77 9.06 -2.20
CA SER A 73 -3.48 9.77 -2.07
C SER A 73 -3.21 10.21 -0.61
N PRO A 74 -1.93 10.36 -0.20
CA PRO A 74 -1.61 10.94 1.10
C PRO A 74 -2.37 12.25 1.35
N GLY A 75 -2.96 12.39 2.55
CA GLY A 75 -3.74 13.57 2.96
C GLY A 75 -5.25 13.43 2.79
N THR A 76 -5.73 12.44 2.05
CA THR A 76 -7.16 12.06 2.02
C THR A 76 -7.59 11.37 3.32
N LYS A 77 -8.88 11.43 3.66
CA LYS A 77 -9.44 10.78 4.84
C LYS A 77 -10.57 9.83 4.45
N SER A 78 -10.73 8.73 5.19
CA SER A 78 -11.77 7.73 4.92
C SER A 78 -13.17 8.33 5.01
N GLY A 79 -13.44 9.13 6.04
CA GLY A 79 -14.73 9.80 6.26
C GLY A 79 -15.10 10.87 5.23
N ASP A 80 -14.18 11.31 4.38
CA ASP A 80 -14.49 12.25 3.30
C ASP A 80 -15.13 11.54 2.08
N THR A 81 -15.08 10.20 2.03
CA THR A 81 -15.57 9.40 0.92
C THR A 81 -16.78 8.57 1.33
N LEU A 82 -17.90 8.73 0.61
CA LEU A 82 -19.09 7.93 0.82
C LEU A 82 -18.83 6.45 0.46
N PRO A 83 -19.48 5.48 1.13
CA PRO A 83 -19.26 4.05 0.87
C PRO A 83 -19.42 3.66 -0.61
N ASN A 84 -20.40 4.24 -1.31
CA ASN A 84 -20.68 3.97 -2.72
C ASN A 84 -19.73 4.67 -3.71
N ALA A 85 -18.82 5.52 -3.22
CA ALA A 85 -17.77 6.14 -4.02
C ALA A 85 -16.45 5.36 -3.98
N TYR A 86 -16.33 4.34 -3.13
CA TYR A 86 -15.19 3.42 -3.15
C TYR A 86 -15.35 2.41 -4.30
N PRO A 87 -14.24 1.95 -4.90
CA PRO A 87 -14.21 0.68 -5.64
C PRO A 87 -14.64 -0.48 -4.73
N GLY A 88 -15.14 -1.57 -5.32
CA GLY A 88 -15.53 -2.75 -4.56
C GLY A 88 -14.36 -3.33 -3.75
N MET A 89 -14.65 -3.98 -2.62
CA MET A 89 -13.60 -4.51 -1.76
C MET A 89 -12.72 -5.54 -2.48
N ASP A 90 -13.32 -6.40 -3.30
CA ASP A 90 -12.59 -7.38 -4.10
C ASP A 90 -11.65 -6.70 -5.12
N ASP A 91 -12.07 -5.59 -5.73
CA ASP A 91 -11.23 -4.82 -6.65
C ASP A 91 -10.02 -4.22 -5.92
N LEU A 92 -10.22 -3.68 -4.71
CA LEU A 92 -9.15 -3.12 -3.89
C LEU A 92 -8.14 -4.20 -3.47
N VAL A 93 -8.63 -5.35 -3.02
CA VAL A 93 -7.79 -6.50 -2.64
C VAL A 93 -7.00 -7.02 -3.84
N ASN A 94 -7.65 -7.18 -4.99
CA ASN A 94 -7.01 -7.68 -6.19
C ASN A 94 -5.98 -6.70 -6.74
N MET A 95 -6.28 -5.39 -6.74
CA MET A 95 -5.33 -4.37 -7.17
C MET A 95 -4.13 -4.28 -6.22
N PHE A 96 -4.34 -4.37 -4.91
CA PHE A 96 -3.25 -4.45 -3.94
C PHE A 96 -2.32 -5.64 -4.26
N ARG A 97 -2.87 -6.84 -4.48
CA ARG A 97 -2.08 -8.02 -4.85
C ARG A 97 -1.34 -7.83 -6.17
N GLU A 98 -2.01 -7.32 -7.20
CA GLU A 98 -1.38 -7.16 -8.53
C GLU A 98 -0.26 -6.11 -8.52
N VAL A 99 -0.43 -5.01 -7.79
CA VAL A 99 0.62 -3.99 -7.60
C VAL A 99 1.85 -4.57 -6.91
N TYR A 100 1.66 -5.37 -5.86
CA TYR A 100 2.78 -5.91 -5.10
C TYR A 100 3.34 -7.22 -5.65
N LYS A 101 2.72 -7.79 -6.70
CA LYS A 101 3.17 -9.01 -7.37
C LYS A 101 4.54 -8.87 -8.01
N ASP A 102 4.83 -7.73 -8.64
CA ASP A 102 6.09 -7.47 -9.34
C ASP A 102 6.93 -6.34 -8.73
N LEU A 103 6.36 -5.52 -7.84
CA LEU A 103 7.05 -4.35 -7.29
C LEU A 103 8.36 -4.68 -6.54
N PRO A 104 8.42 -5.67 -5.63
CA PRO A 104 9.68 -6.01 -4.94
C PRO A 104 10.78 -6.47 -5.91
N ASP A 105 10.41 -7.28 -6.91
CA ASP A 105 11.33 -7.77 -7.93
C ASP A 105 11.78 -6.66 -8.88
N ALA A 106 10.85 -5.80 -9.30
CA ALA A 106 11.15 -4.63 -10.11
C ALA A 106 12.12 -3.68 -9.40
N PHE A 107 12.04 -3.57 -8.07
CA PHE A 107 13.02 -2.82 -7.30
C PHE A 107 14.39 -3.47 -7.45
N VAL A 108 14.54 -4.78 -7.20
CA VAL A 108 15.81 -5.52 -7.27
C VAL A 108 16.46 -5.43 -8.66
N THR A 109 15.68 -5.43 -9.73
CA THR A 109 16.18 -5.45 -11.11
C THR A 109 16.27 -4.07 -11.76
N ALA A 110 15.94 -2.98 -11.06
CA ALA A 110 15.98 -1.65 -11.65
C ALA A 110 17.42 -1.18 -11.91
N ASP A 111 17.61 -0.42 -12.99
CA ASP A 111 18.90 0.19 -13.33
C ASP A 111 19.36 1.17 -12.25
N ASP A 112 20.66 1.17 -11.95
CA ASP A 112 21.25 2.10 -10.97
C ASP A 112 21.00 3.57 -11.35
N SER A 113 20.94 3.90 -12.65
CA SER A 113 20.60 5.25 -13.11
C SER A 113 19.20 5.70 -12.72
N VAL A 114 18.22 4.79 -12.67
CA VAL A 114 16.86 5.05 -12.19
C VAL A 114 16.86 5.16 -10.67
N LEU A 115 17.57 4.27 -10.00
CA LEU A 115 17.61 4.18 -8.54
C LEU A 115 18.33 5.38 -7.90
N ASP A 116 19.36 5.91 -8.55
CA ASP A 116 20.15 7.04 -8.06
C ASP A 116 19.54 8.40 -8.45
N ALA A 117 18.48 8.40 -9.27
CA ALA A 117 17.74 9.60 -9.59
C ALA A 117 17.10 10.22 -8.32
N PRO A 118 16.91 11.56 -8.29
CA PRO A 118 16.24 12.22 -7.17
C PRO A 118 14.84 11.64 -6.93
N ASN A 119 14.45 11.46 -5.66
CA ASN A 119 13.12 10.99 -5.30
C ASN A 119 12.04 11.93 -5.88
N PRO A 120 11.16 11.45 -6.77
CA PRO A 120 10.16 12.30 -7.41
C PRO A 120 9.03 12.75 -6.47
N PHE A 121 8.91 12.16 -5.27
CA PHE A 121 7.92 12.57 -4.27
C PHE A 121 8.51 13.63 -3.32
N GLU A 122 8.33 14.91 -3.68
CA GLU A 122 8.85 16.07 -2.94
C GLU A 122 8.64 16.01 -1.42
N PRO A 123 7.45 15.68 -0.88
CA PRO A 123 7.21 15.70 0.56
C PRO A 123 8.13 14.77 1.36
N ALA A 124 8.60 13.67 0.75
CA ALA A 124 9.50 12.72 1.38
C ALA A 124 10.97 12.89 0.97
N ARG A 125 11.30 13.75 -0.01
CA ARG A 125 12.65 13.88 -0.56
C ARG A 125 13.70 14.28 0.47
N LYS A 126 13.32 15.07 1.48
CA LYS A 126 14.22 15.45 2.58
C LYS A 126 14.71 14.23 3.39
N GLY A 127 13.85 13.23 3.58
CA GLY A 127 14.17 12.00 4.30
C GLY A 127 14.73 10.89 3.41
N PHE A 128 14.30 10.84 2.14
CA PHE A 128 14.72 9.86 1.14
C PHE A 128 15.10 10.60 -0.14
N LYS A 129 16.40 10.83 -0.34
CA LYS A 129 16.96 11.67 -1.38
C LYS A 129 16.80 11.06 -2.77
N THR A 130 16.90 9.75 -2.87
CA THR A 130 16.89 9.00 -4.14
C THR A 130 15.67 8.11 -4.28
N VAL A 131 15.40 7.68 -5.51
CA VAL A 131 14.41 6.64 -5.81
C VAL A 131 14.70 5.37 -5.01
N ARG A 132 15.97 4.98 -4.88
CA ARG A 132 16.40 3.80 -4.14
C ARG A 132 15.96 3.85 -2.68
N GLU A 133 16.28 4.94 -2.00
CA GLU A 133 15.96 5.15 -0.59
C GLU A 133 14.45 5.16 -0.36
N PHE A 134 13.71 5.86 -1.21
CA PHE A 134 12.25 5.98 -1.06
C PHE A 134 11.54 4.67 -1.35
N THR A 135 11.93 3.96 -2.40
CA THR A 135 11.33 2.68 -2.78
C THR A 135 11.60 1.61 -1.72
N ALA A 136 12.82 1.55 -1.17
CA ALA A 136 13.14 0.65 -0.07
C ALA A 136 12.21 0.88 1.13
N TRP A 137 11.96 2.14 1.51
CA TRP A 137 11.00 2.47 2.56
C TRP A 137 9.55 2.14 2.19
N LEU A 138 9.14 2.42 0.95
CA LEU A 138 7.79 2.19 0.44
C LEU A 138 7.40 0.71 0.53
N ILE A 139 8.29 -0.19 0.10
CA ILE A 139 8.02 -1.64 0.09
C ILE A 139 8.23 -2.32 1.45
N THR A 140 8.76 -1.60 2.45
CA THR A 140 9.03 -2.11 3.80
C THR A 140 8.29 -1.30 4.87
N GLY A 141 8.87 -0.21 5.36
CA GLY A 141 8.34 0.57 6.48
C GLY A 141 6.95 1.14 6.24
N HIS A 142 6.68 1.66 5.05
CA HIS A 142 5.35 2.16 4.67
C HIS A 142 4.33 1.01 4.60
N LEU A 143 4.67 -0.07 3.89
CA LEU A 143 3.83 -1.26 3.81
C LEU A 143 3.52 -1.83 5.21
N ALA A 144 4.54 -2.03 6.04
CA ALA A 144 4.40 -2.57 7.39
C ALA A 144 3.51 -1.69 8.28
N TYR A 145 3.65 -0.36 8.18
CA TYR A 145 2.81 0.59 8.91
C TYR A 145 1.34 0.41 8.57
N HIS A 146 0.99 0.33 7.28
CA HIS A 146 -0.40 0.18 6.86
C HIS A 146 -0.97 -1.23 7.06
N VAL A 147 -0.15 -2.28 6.95
CA VAL A 147 -0.54 -3.64 7.34
C VAL A 147 -0.86 -3.70 8.84
N GLY A 148 -0.06 -3.03 9.68
CA GLY A 148 -0.35 -2.87 11.10
C GLY A 148 -1.70 -2.17 11.35
N GLN A 149 -1.95 -1.07 10.63
CA GLN A 149 -3.25 -0.36 10.69
C GLN A 149 -4.41 -1.26 10.27
N LEU A 150 -4.24 -2.11 9.24
CA LEU A 150 -5.27 -3.07 8.84
C LEU A 150 -5.53 -4.11 9.93
N GLY A 151 -4.48 -4.64 10.56
CA GLY A 151 -4.60 -5.58 11.67
C GLY A 151 -5.35 -4.97 12.87
N ASP A 152 -5.02 -3.73 13.23
CA ASP A 152 -5.71 -2.99 14.30
C ASP A 152 -7.17 -2.70 13.93
N TRP A 153 -7.42 -2.25 12.69
CA TRP A 153 -8.76 -2.03 12.17
C TRP A 153 -9.60 -3.31 12.27
N ARG A 154 -9.06 -4.48 11.90
CA ARG A 154 -9.80 -5.76 11.97
C ARG A 154 -10.24 -6.12 13.38
N ARG A 155 -9.38 -5.88 14.38
CA ARG A 155 -9.73 -6.13 15.78
C ARG A 155 -10.83 -5.16 16.22
N ALA A 156 -10.69 -3.89 15.90
CA ALA A 156 -11.66 -2.85 16.27
C ALA A 156 -13.01 -3.00 15.55
N SER A 157 -13.05 -3.54 14.32
CA SER A 157 -14.27 -3.79 13.56
C SER A 157 -14.95 -5.12 13.89
N GLY A 158 -14.44 -5.89 14.85
CA GLY A 158 -15.05 -7.14 15.31
C GLY A 158 -14.69 -8.37 14.47
N LEU A 159 -13.83 -8.26 13.46
CA LEU A 159 -13.34 -9.40 12.66
C LEU A 159 -12.19 -10.18 13.33
N GLY A 160 -11.69 -9.68 14.45
CA GLY A 160 -10.58 -10.28 15.20
C GLY A 160 -9.24 -10.24 14.47
N HIS A 161 -8.24 -10.88 15.07
CA HIS A 161 -6.91 -11.00 14.48
C HIS A 161 -6.83 -12.17 13.50
N LYS A 162 -6.11 -11.99 12.40
CA LYS A 162 -5.70 -13.08 11.51
C LYS A 162 -4.25 -12.85 11.11
N SER A 163 -3.41 -13.85 11.34
CA SER A 163 -1.98 -13.85 11.03
C SER A 163 -1.53 -15.29 10.81
N HIS A 164 -0.40 -15.45 10.14
CA HIS A 164 0.26 -16.75 10.05
C HIS A 164 1.08 -17.12 11.30
N ILE A 165 1.24 -16.19 12.24
CA ILE A 165 1.99 -16.33 13.49
C ILE A 165 1.14 -15.95 14.70
#